data_AF-A0A2M9JDL4-F1
#
_entry.id   AF-A0A2M9JDL4-F1
#
_cell.length_a   1.000
_cell.length_b   1.000
_cell.length_c   1.000
_cell.angle_alpha   90.00
_cell.angle_beta   90.00
_cell.angle_gamma   90.00
#
_symmetry.space_group_name_H-M   'P 1'
#
loop_
_entity.id
_entity.type
_entity.pdbx_description
1 polymer ?
#
loop_
_entity_poly.entity_id
_entity_poly.type
_entity_poly.pdbx_seq_one_letter_code
_entity_poly.pdbx_strand_id
1 'polypeptide(L)'
;MPAAAQAAPAGTAAAAASTATTSACGTDTGAKGLASSPVSDSLVSVVRTDGRIAQFQLFYDSTATRGLPFVWHREQLAPGGAYGAWQRVSAATVGPKSYYVTAMENSAGAIELLFSTYGTFCHSVENGSAGGWSEPDAFGLAPTPYHGGVVLFKERDGSIDAFASGSRNGSTMELRHQQNAASGWGPVQSTGTVPGQDVGLSQPSTVEQLPDGRLHLTAREWNRDRTWEIYQTSPGGGWGPWQLVSPPATAVPASLLAAATSRS
;
A
#
# COMPACT_ATOMS: atom_id res chain seq x y z
N MET A 1 34.05 62.72 -3.58
CA MET A 1 32.60 62.95 -3.30
C MET A 1 31.81 62.09 -4.29
N PRO A 2 30.78 61.37 -3.83
CA PRO A 2 30.71 59.92 -3.97
C PRO A 2 29.61 59.43 -4.93
N ALA A 3 29.69 58.17 -5.35
CA ALA A 3 28.49 57.36 -5.57
C ALA A 3 28.84 55.91 -5.22
N ALA A 4 28.58 55.56 -3.97
CA ALA A 4 28.61 54.18 -3.50
C ALA A 4 27.46 53.42 -4.18
N ALA A 5 27.77 52.41 -4.98
CA ALA A 5 26.78 51.44 -5.44
C ALA A 5 26.35 50.59 -4.25
N GLN A 6 25.11 50.78 -3.79
CA GLN A 6 24.49 49.92 -2.79
C GLN A 6 24.25 48.54 -3.40
N ALA A 7 24.82 47.51 -2.77
CA ALA A 7 24.45 46.13 -3.02
C ALA A 7 23.03 45.89 -2.50
N ALA A 8 22.12 45.50 -3.39
CA ALA A 8 20.80 45.01 -3.00
C ALA A 8 20.96 43.67 -2.26
N PRO A 9 20.21 43.40 -1.18
CA PRO A 9 20.26 42.10 -0.53
C PRO A 9 19.68 41.06 -1.50
N ALA A 10 20.39 39.93 -1.63
CA ALA A 10 19.91 38.75 -2.33
C ALA A 10 18.60 38.32 -1.67
N GLY A 11 17.48 38.60 -2.33
CA GLY A 11 16.19 38.07 -1.94
C GLY A 11 16.29 36.55 -1.95
N THR A 12 16.12 35.94 -0.79
CA THR A 12 15.84 34.52 -0.67
C THR A 12 14.61 34.23 -1.50
N ALA A 13 14.81 33.73 -2.72
CA ALA A 13 13.75 33.13 -3.50
C ALA A 13 13.28 31.92 -2.67
N ALA A 14 12.18 32.12 -1.94
CA ALA A 14 11.42 31.03 -1.39
C ALA A 14 11.11 30.12 -2.58
N ALA A 15 11.72 28.93 -2.59
CA ALA A 15 11.41 27.91 -3.55
C ALA A 15 9.90 27.69 -3.43
N ALA A 16 9.15 28.18 -4.41
CA ALA A 16 7.74 27.90 -4.55
C ALA A 16 7.66 26.38 -4.62
N ALA A 17 7.26 25.76 -3.51
CA ALA A 17 6.92 24.36 -3.47
C ALA A 17 5.90 24.18 -4.59
N SER A 18 6.28 23.46 -5.64
CA SER A 18 5.37 23.11 -6.70
C SER A 18 4.28 22.26 -6.05
N THR A 19 3.14 22.87 -5.77
CA THR A 19 1.87 22.18 -5.57
C THR A 19 1.56 21.48 -6.89
N ALA A 20 2.20 20.34 -7.09
CA ALA A 20 1.76 19.36 -8.04
C ALA A 20 0.38 18.94 -7.55
N THR A 21 -0.65 19.48 -8.19
CA THR A 21 -2.02 18.99 -8.11
C THR A 21 -1.99 17.52 -8.51
N THR A 22 -1.83 16.64 -7.53
CA THR A 22 -2.01 15.20 -7.66
C THR A 22 -3.44 14.99 -8.14
N SER A 23 -3.57 14.35 -9.31
CA SER A 23 -4.85 14.10 -9.96
C SER A 23 -5.82 13.45 -8.97
N ALA A 24 -6.89 14.18 -8.66
CA ALA A 24 -7.90 13.83 -7.68
C ALA A 24 -8.48 12.45 -7.95
N CYS A 25 -8.75 11.71 -6.88
CA CYS A 25 -9.53 10.48 -6.89
C CYS A 25 -10.79 10.67 -7.74
N GLY A 26 -10.88 9.91 -8.84
CA GLY A 26 -11.96 10.10 -9.81
C GLY A 26 -13.31 9.78 -9.19
N THR A 27 -14.23 10.74 -9.20
CA THR A 27 -15.58 10.56 -8.62
C THR A 27 -16.66 10.43 -9.69
N ASP A 28 -17.71 9.66 -9.39
CA ASP A 28 -18.96 9.67 -10.15
C ASP A 28 -20.08 10.24 -9.25
N THR A 29 -20.34 11.53 -9.40
CA THR A 29 -21.35 12.25 -8.62
C THR A 29 -22.78 11.95 -9.07
N GLY A 30 -22.97 11.25 -10.20
CA GLY A 30 -24.29 10.78 -10.64
C GLY A 30 -24.79 9.57 -9.86
N ALA A 31 -23.89 8.83 -9.21
CA ALA A 31 -24.23 7.63 -8.44
C ALA A 31 -24.92 7.99 -7.12
N LYS A 32 -26.15 7.49 -6.94
CA LYS A 32 -27.05 7.78 -5.81
C LYS A 32 -26.81 6.90 -4.57
N GLY A 33 -25.85 5.98 -4.60
CA GLY A 33 -25.57 5.09 -3.49
C GLY A 33 -26.55 3.91 -3.45
N LEU A 34 -26.81 3.29 -4.60
CA LEU A 34 -27.65 2.10 -4.70
C LEU A 34 -26.78 0.89 -5.10
N ALA A 35 -26.24 0.19 -4.10
CA ALA A 35 -25.42 -0.99 -4.32
C ALA A 35 -26.17 -2.03 -5.17
N SER A 36 -25.47 -2.62 -6.12
CA SER A 36 -25.99 -3.66 -7.02
C SER A 36 -25.15 -4.93 -6.91
N SER A 37 -24.44 -5.34 -7.95
CA SER A 37 -23.59 -6.53 -7.92
C SER A 37 -22.25 -6.26 -7.22
N PRO A 38 -21.76 -7.20 -6.39
CA PRO A 38 -20.40 -7.15 -5.88
C PRO A 38 -19.38 -7.45 -6.99
N VAL A 39 -18.20 -6.85 -6.89
CA VAL A 39 -17.04 -7.29 -7.67
C VAL A 39 -16.44 -8.52 -6.99
N SER A 40 -16.32 -9.62 -7.72
CA SER A 40 -15.71 -10.86 -7.22
C SER A 40 -14.33 -10.62 -6.61
N ASP A 41 -14.02 -11.37 -5.57
CA ASP A 41 -12.71 -11.39 -4.91
C ASP A 41 -12.21 -10.05 -4.35
N SER A 42 -13.12 -9.10 -4.08
CA SER A 42 -12.77 -7.79 -3.49
C SER A 42 -13.23 -7.58 -2.04
N LEU A 43 -13.72 -8.63 -1.38
CA LEU A 43 -14.05 -8.57 0.05
C LEU A 43 -12.77 -8.50 0.89
N VAL A 44 -12.61 -7.43 1.66
CA VAL A 44 -11.56 -7.27 2.67
C VAL A 44 -12.21 -7.26 4.05
N SER A 45 -11.63 -8.01 4.99
CA SER A 45 -12.05 -8.02 6.39
C SER A 45 -10.93 -7.48 7.28
N VAL A 46 -11.26 -6.53 8.15
CA VAL A 46 -10.35 -5.92 9.12
C VAL A 46 -10.82 -6.32 10.52
N VAL A 47 -9.96 -7.00 11.27
CA VAL A 47 -10.21 -7.27 12.69
C VAL A 47 -9.89 -6.01 13.48
N ARG A 48 -10.87 -5.53 14.24
CA ARG A 48 -10.75 -4.37 15.12
C ARG A 48 -10.14 -4.79 16.44
N THR A 49 -9.49 -3.84 17.11
CA THR A 49 -8.87 -4.02 18.42
C THR A 49 -9.89 -4.43 19.48
N ASP A 50 -11.15 -4.01 19.33
CA ASP A 50 -12.26 -4.39 20.21
C ASP A 50 -12.87 -5.78 19.89
N GLY A 51 -12.33 -6.50 18.90
CA GLY A 51 -12.78 -7.83 18.49
C GLY A 51 -13.93 -7.84 17.49
N ARG A 52 -14.42 -6.68 17.04
CA ARG A 52 -15.37 -6.59 15.91
C ARG A 52 -14.64 -6.81 14.58
N ILE A 53 -15.40 -7.11 13.54
CA ILE A 53 -14.91 -7.20 12.17
C ILE A 53 -15.56 -6.09 11.34
N ALA A 54 -14.73 -5.27 10.71
CA ALA A 54 -15.13 -4.37 9.63
C ALA A 54 -14.93 -5.08 8.29
N GLN A 55 -15.86 -4.90 7.36
CA GLN A 55 -15.78 -5.46 6.02
C GLN A 55 -15.87 -4.35 4.98
N PHE A 56 -15.03 -4.47 3.95
CA PHE A 56 -15.02 -3.63 2.77
C PHE A 56 -15.24 -4.48 1.54
N GLN A 57 -16.04 -4.00 0.60
CA GLN A 57 -16.37 -4.72 -0.62
C GLN A 57 -16.62 -3.71 -1.72
N LEU A 58 -16.17 -4.03 -2.93
CA LEU A 58 -16.52 -3.24 -4.08
C LEU A 58 -17.90 -3.66 -4.60
N PHE A 59 -18.79 -2.69 -4.80
CA PHE A 59 -20.07 -2.90 -5.47
C PHE A 59 -20.22 -1.91 -6.61
N TYR A 60 -20.83 -2.37 -7.70
CA TYR A 60 -21.38 -1.48 -8.72
C TYR A 60 -22.59 -0.72 -8.16
N ASP A 61 -22.83 0.48 -8.68
CA ASP A 61 -24.04 1.25 -8.42
C ASP A 61 -24.87 1.31 -9.70
N SER A 62 -26.14 0.90 -9.63
CA SER A 62 -27.03 0.85 -10.81
C SER A 62 -27.37 2.22 -11.40
N THR A 63 -27.08 3.28 -10.66
CA THR A 63 -27.28 4.68 -11.07
C THR A 63 -25.98 5.36 -11.51
N ALA A 64 -24.84 4.67 -11.41
CA ALA A 64 -23.55 5.21 -11.85
C ALA A 64 -23.52 5.46 -13.35
N THR A 65 -22.88 6.55 -13.74
CA THR A 65 -22.72 6.97 -15.14
C THR A 65 -21.45 6.41 -15.76
N ARG A 66 -20.45 6.06 -14.94
CA ARG A 66 -19.13 5.57 -15.39
C ARG A 66 -19.00 4.05 -15.43
N GLY A 67 -19.98 3.30 -14.90
CA GLY A 67 -19.94 1.83 -14.87
C GLY A 67 -18.78 1.25 -14.04
N LEU A 68 -18.22 2.04 -13.11
CA LEU A 68 -17.17 1.60 -12.20
C LEU A 68 -17.75 1.35 -10.80
N PRO A 69 -17.19 0.40 -10.04
CA PRO A 69 -17.61 0.15 -8.67
C PRO A 69 -17.09 1.19 -7.68
N PHE A 70 -17.66 1.17 -6.48
CA PHE A 70 -17.30 2.03 -5.35
C PHE A 70 -16.90 1.16 -4.17
N VAL A 71 -16.16 1.73 -3.21
CA VAL A 71 -15.92 1.05 -1.93
C VAL A 71 -17.14 1.19 -1.04
N TRP A 72 -17.61 0.06 -0.52
CA TRP A 72 -18.64 0.00 0.51
C TRP A 72 -18.05 -0.62 1.77
N HIS A 73 -18.56 -0.21 2.93
CA HIS A 73 -18.16 -0.74 4.21
C HIS A 73 -19.39 -1.18 5.03
N ARG A 74 -19.17 -2.13 5.93
CA ARG A 74 -20.07 -2.47 7.03
C ARG A 74 -19.25 -2.99 8.21
N GLU A 75 -19.78 -2.92 9.41
CA GLU A 75 -19.09 -3.41 10.60
C GLU A 75 -20.04 -4.22 11.48
N GLN A 76 -19.49 -5.16 12.25
CA GLN A 76 -20.25 -5.84 13.29
C GLN A 76 -20.74 -4.83 14.35
N LEU A 77 -21.96 -5.05 14.86
CA LEU A 77 -22.54 -4.24 15.94
C LEU A 77 -21.94 -4.57 17.31
N ALA A 78 -21.42 -5.79 17.46
CA ALA A 78 -20.70 -6.28 18.65
C ALA A 78 -19.74 -7.40 18.21
N PRO A 79 -18.69 -7.74 18.98
CA PRO A 79 -17.75 -8.81 18.64
C PRO A 79 -18.48 -10.14 18.36
N GLY A 80 -18.25 -10.72 17.18
CA GLY A 80 -18.93 -11.96 16.76
C GLY A 80 -20.43 -11.81 16.44
N GLY A 81 -20.96 -10.58 16.47
CA GLY A 81 -22.38 -10.29 16.26
C GLY A 81 -22.77 -10.06 14.80
N ALA A 82 -24.01 -9.62 14.61
CA ALA A 82 -24.56 -9.23 13.32
C ALA A 82 -23.84 -7.99 12.75
N TYR A 83 -23.85 -7.87 11.42
CA TYR A 83 -23.33 -6.69 10.73
C TYR A 83 -24.42 -5.63 10.55
N GLY A 84 -24.00 -4.37 10.55
CA GLY A 84 -24.82 -3.27 10.02
C GLY A 84 -25.07 -3.41 8.52
N ALA A 85 -25.88 -2.48 8.00
CA ALA A 85 -26.10 -2.36 6.56
C ALA A 85 -24.82 -1.93 5.84
N TRP A 86 -24.69 -2.28 4.56
CA TRP A 86 -23.63 -1.75 3.71
C TRP A 86 -23.85 -0.26 3.47
N GLN A 87 -22.79 0.52 3.62
CA GLN A 87 -22.76 1.96 3.38
C GLN A 87 -21.63 2.31 2.41
N ARG A 88 -21.88 3.23 1.48
CA ARG A 88 -20.87 3.67 0.52
C ARG A 88 -19.90 4.62 1.20
N VAL A 89 -18.61 4.37 1.07
CA VAL A 89 -17.55 5.20 1.69
C VAL A 89 -17.51 6.60 1.07
N SER A 90 -17.54 6.69 -0.26
CA SER A 90 -17.46 7.97 -0.99
C SER A 90 -18.01 7.84 -2.41
N ALA A 91 -18.03 8.95 -3.15
CA ALA A 91 -18.34 8.96 -4.58
C ALA A 91 -17.13 8.60 -5.47
N ALA A 92 -15.97 8.28 -4.89
CA ALA A 92 -14.79 7.87 -5.66
C ALA A 92 -14.96 6.46 -6.24
N THR A 93 -14.63 6.31 -7.52
CA THR A 93 -14.71 5.04 -8.24
C THR A 93 -13.41 4.24 -8.15
N VAL A 94 -13.51 2.91 -8.18
CA VAL A 94 -12.37 1.99 -8.19
C VAL A 94 -12.18 1.42 -9.60
N GLY A 95 -10.93 1.36 -10.08
CA GLY A 95 -10.59 0.87 -11.42
C GLY A 95 -10.46 1.93 -12.50
N PRO A 96 -10.55 1.57 -13.81
CA PRO A 96 -10.82 0.23 -14.35
C PRO A 96 -9.59 -0.69 -14.43
N LYS A 97 -8.37 -0.17 -14.22
CA LYS A 97 -7.14 -0.95 -14.42
C LYS A 97 -6.87 -1.98 -13.32
N SER A 98 -7.41 -1.75 -12.14
CA SER A 98 -7.32 -2.62 -10.97
C SER A 98 -8.55 -2.42 -10.09
N TYR A 99 -9.04 -3.49 -9.47
CA TYR A 99 -10.16 -3.45 -8.51
C TYR A 99 -9.64 -3.71 -7.10
N TYR A 100 -8.50 -3.11 -6.76
CA TYR A 100 -7.82 -3.35 -5.50
C TYR A 100 -8.35 -2.44 -4.41
N VAL A 101 -8.55 -3.02 -3.23
CA VAL A 101 -8.89 -2.34 -1.99
C VAL A 101 -8.13 -3.02 -0.85
N THR A 102 -7.65 -2.24 0.11
CA THR A 102 -7.03 -2.72 1.34
C THR A 102 -7.37 -1.76 2.48
N ALA A 103 -7.40 -2.26 3.70
CA ALA A 103 -7.73 -1.45 4.85
C ALA A 103 -7.06 -1.98 6.12
N MET A 104 -6.81 -1.09 7.08
CA MET A 104 -6.21 -1.44 8.37
C MET A 104 -6.61 -0.42 9.45
N GLU A 105 -6.80 -0.88 10.68
CA GLU A 105 -7.04 0.01 11.82
C GLU A 105 -5.74 0.68 12.29
N ASN A 106 -5.73 2.01 12.32
CA ASN A 106 -4.63 2.84 12.84
C ASN A 106 -4.59 2.90 14.37
N SER A 107 -3.61 3.63 14.88
CA SER A 107 -3.39 3.80 16.33
C SER A 107 -4.46 4.62 17.06
N ALA A 108 -5.34 5.32 16.34
CA ALA A 108 -6.50 5.99 16.94
C ALA A 108 -7.77 5.11 16.92
N GLY A 109 -7.68 3.88 16.42
CA GLY A 109 -8.85 3.02 16.23
C GLY A 109 -9.71 3.41 15.03
N ALA A 110 -9.21 4.28 14.14
CA ALA A 110 -9.87 4.59 12.87
C ALA A 110 -9.32 3.68 11.76
N ILE A 111 -10.16 3.33 10.78
CA ILE A 111 -9.70 2.55 9.63
C ILE A 111 -9.06 3.46 8.57
N GLU A 112 -7.82 3.14 8.21
CA GLU A 112 -7.14 3.61 7.01
C GLU A 112 -7.59 2.73 5.84
N LEU A 113 -8.15 3.35 4.80
CA LEU A 113 -8.64 2.67 3.61
C LEU A 113 -7.84 3.14 2.40
N LEU A 114 -7.35 2.19 1.60
CA LEU A 114 -6.73 2.48 0.31
C LEU A 114 -7.40 1.69 -0.80
N PHE A 115 -7.56 2.32 -1.95
CA PHE A 115 -8.17 1.68 -3.11
C PHE A 115 -7.59 2.23 -4.41
N SER A 116 -7.53 1.38 -5.43
CA SER A 116 -6.99 1.77 -6.73
C SER A 116 -8.00 2.56 -7.54
N THR A 117 -7.65 3.77 -7.93
CA THR A 117 -8.33 4.52 -8.99
C THR A 117 -7.38 4.60 -10.19
N TYR A 118 -7.87 4.98 -11.36
CA TYR A 118 -7.11 5.12 -12.60
C TYR A 118 -5.62 5.54 -12.43
N GLY A 119 -4.70 4.55 -12.39
CA GLY A 119 -3.25 4.77 -12.31
C GLY A 119 -2.70 5.32 -10.98
N THR A 120 -3.48 5.40 -9.90
CA THR A 120 -3.03 5.86 -8.58
C THR A 120 -3.81 5.18 -7.45
N PHE A 121 -3.35 5.30 -6.21
CA PHE A 121 -4.13 4.88 -5.04
C PHE A 121 -4.75 6.09 -4.36
N CYS A 122 -6.02 5.94 -4.02
CA CYS A 122 -6.74 6.84 -3.15
C CYS A 122 -6.64 6.36 -1.71
N HIS A 123 -6.67 7.32 -0.81
CA HIS A 123 -6.72 7.12 0.62
C HIS A 123 -7.96 7.80 1.19
N SER A 124 -8.59 7.16 2.17
CA SER A 124 -9.63 7.73 3.00
C SER A 124 -9.50 7.15 4.40
N VAL A 125 -9.81 7.93 5.42
CA VAL A 125 -9.74 7.50 6.81
C VAL A 125 -11.09 7.65 7.48
N GLU A 126 -11.48 6.65 8.26
CA GLU A 126 -12.68 6.69 9.08
C GLU A 126 -12.60 7.88 10.05
N ASN A 127 -13.70 8.63 10.17
CA ASN A 127 -13.77 9.80 11.03
C ASN A 127 -15.20 10.04 11.56
N GLY A 128 -15.37 11.06 12.40
CA GLY A 128 -16.68 11.42 12.96
C GLY A 128 -17.60 12.26 12.07
N SER A 129 -17.33 12.36 10.76
CA SER A 129 -18.18 13.11 9.84
C SER A 129 -19.54 12.43 9.62
N ALA A 130 -20.52 13.14 9.05
CA ALA A 130 -21.83 12.56 8.74
C ALA A 130 -21.76 11.36 7.78
N GLY A 131 -20.73 11.31 6.92
CA GLY A 131 -20.44 10.18 6.05
C GLY A 131 -19.56 9.10 6.69
N GLY A 132 -18.98 9.36 7.86
CA GLY A 132 -18.09 8.44 8.58
C GLY A 132 -16.66 8.35 8.03
N TRP A 133 -16.34 9.10 6.96
CA TRP A 133 -15.07 8.99 6.24
C TRP A 133 -14.54 10.35 5.78
N SER A 134 -13.22 10.47 5.59
CA SER A 134 -12.63 11.64 4.94
C SER A 134 -12.89 11.62 3.43
N GLU A 135 -12.91 12.80 2.81
CA GLU A 135 -12.89 12.88 1.35
C GLU A 135 -11.64 12.18 0.81
N PRO A 136 -11.77 11.32 -0.22
CA PRO A 136 -10.62 10.61 -0.74
C PRO A 136 -9.59 11.52 -1.40
N ASP A 137 -8.33 11.34 -1.03
CA ASP A 137 -7.19 12.04 -1.60
C ASP A 137 -6.16 11.06 -2.18
N ALA A 138 -5.23 11.58 -2.98
CA ALA A 138 -4.20 10.75 -3.60
C ALA A 138 -3.17 10.31 -2.55
N PHE A 139 -3.01 9.00 -2.37
CA PHE A 139 -2.08 8.44 -1.39
C PHE A 139 -0.60 8.61 -1.79
N GLY A 140 -0.31 8.92 -3.05
CA GLY A 140 1.04 9.14 -3.54
C GLY A 140 1.81 7.87 -3.92
N LEU A 141 1.51 6.71 -3.33
CA LEU A 141 1.97 5.42 -3.89
C LEU A 141 1.15 5.11 -5.15
N ALA A 142 1.85 4.83 -6.25
CA ALA A 142 1.23 4.62 -7.55
C ALA A 142 1.93 3.45 -8.28
N PRO A 143 1.74 2.19 -7.83
CA PRO A 143 2.43 1.06 -8.43
C PRO A 143 2.22 0.98 -9.94
N THR A 144 3.27 0.55 -10.63
CA THR A 144 3.23 0.33 -12.07
C THR A 144 2.05 -0.60 -12.40
N PRO A 145 1.26 -0.34 -13.46
CA PRO A 145 0.13 -1.18 -13.81
C PRO A 145 0.48 -2.66 -13.85
N TYR A 146 -0.38 -3.52 -13.29
CA TYR A 146 -0.21 -4.97 -13.19
C TYR A 146 0.86 -5.47 -12.20
N HIS A 147 1.55 -4.58 -11.48
CA HIS A 147 2.51 -4.99 -10.44
C HIS A 147 1.84 -5.19 -9.06
N GLY A 148 0.52 -5.31 -8.98
CA GLY A 148 -0.23 -5.43 -7.72
C GLY A 148 -0.67 -4.09 -7.15
N GLY A 149 -0.99 -4.07 -5.85
CA GLY A 149 -1.47 -2.92 -5.10
C GLY A 149 -0.59 -2.57 -3.89
N VAL A 150 -1.19 -1.83 -2.96
CA VAL A 150 -0.51 -1.39 -1.73
C VAL A 150 -0.70 -2.44 -0.63
N VAL A 151 0.40 -2.89 -0.03
CA VAL A 151 0.38 -3.78 1.14
C VAL A 151 0.55 -2.94 2.40
N LEU A 152 -0.42 -3.05 3.33
CA LEU A 152 -0.33 -2.44 4.65
C LEU A 152 0.25 -3.43 5.65
N PHE A 153 1.19 -2.98 6.48
CA PHE A 153 1.80 -3.76 7.54
C PHE A 153 1.77 -2.97 8.84
N LYS A 154 1.17 -3.55 9.88
CA LYS A 154 1.17 -2.98 11.24
C LYS A 154 2.39 -3.48 11.98
N GLU A 155 3.28 -2.57 12.35
CA GLU A 155 4.43 -2.90 13.19
C GLU A 155 3.99 -3.19 14.64
N ARG A 156 4.81 -3.89 15.41
CA ARG A 156 4.52 -4.22 16.83
C ARG A 156 4.33 -2.99 17.73
N ASP A 157 4.86 -1.84 17.36
CA ASP A 157 4.66 -0.58 18.08
C ASP A 157 3.32 0.11 17.73
N GLY A 158 2.56 -0.44 16.79
CA GLY A 158 1.27 0.06 16.35
C GLY A 158 1.33 1.08 15.21
N SER A 159 2.53 1.46 14.75
CA SER A 159 2.72 2.20 13.50
C SER A 159 2.36 1.34 12.28
N ILE A 160 2.16 1.99 11.13
CA ILE A 160 1.78 1.30 9.89
C ILE A 160 2.72 1.71 8.77
N ASP A 161 3.24 0.73 8.04
CA ASP A 161 3.88 0.93 6.75
C ASP A 161 2.96 0.52 5.61
N ALA A 162 2.93 1.33 4.57
CA ALA A 162 2.30 1.04 3.29
C ALA A 162 3.38 0.84 2.24
N PHE A 163 3.41 -0.31 1.57
CA PHE A 163 4.41 -0.66 0.57
C PHE A 163 3.78 -0.88 -0.81
N ALA A 164 4.43 -0.41 -1.86
CA ALA A 164 4.04 -0.68 -3.23
C ALA A 164 5.24 -0.65 -4.18
N SER A 165 5.15 -1.35 -5.31
CA SER A 165 6.15 -1.20 -6.36
C SER A 165 6.17 0.26 -6.86
N GLY A 166 7.31 0.73 -7.34
CA GLY A 166 7.48 2.11 -7.78
C GLY A 166 6.71 2.42 -9.06
N SER A 167 6.28 3.67 -9.19
CA SER A 167 5.49 4.17 -10.33
C SER A 167 6.28 4.37 -11.62
N ARG A 168 7.54 4.81 -11.51
CA ARG A 168 8.39 5.18 -12.66
C ARG A 168 9.36 4.09 -13.07
N ASN A 169 9.85 3.36 -12.08
CA ASN A 169 10.94 2.42 -12.20
C ASN A 169 10.52 1.17 -11.41
N GLY A 170 9.65 0.33 -11.96
CA GLY A 170 9.09 -0.83 -11.25
C GLY A 170 10.12 -1.76 -10.58
N SER A 171 11.41 -1.59 -10.83
CA SER A 171 12.56 -2.12 -10.08
C SER A 171 12.74 -1.57 -8.66
N THR A 172 11.92 -0.62 -8.23
CA THR A 172 11.97 -0.01 -6.88
C THR A 172 10.74 -0.41 -6.09
N MET A 173 10.89 -0.56 -4.78
CA MET A 173 9.77 -0.59 -3.84
C MET A 173 9.74 0.73 -3.09
N GLU A 174 8.57 1.34 -3.04
CA GLU A 174 8.29 2.59 -2.34
C GLU A 174 7.45 2.30 -1.10
N LEU A 175 7.61 3.13 -0.08
CA LEU A 175 6.83 3.04 1.14
C LEU A 175 6.37 4.41 1.63
N ARG A 176 5.30 4.41 2.42
CA ARG A 176 4.94 5.51 3.32
C ARG A 176 4.77 4.94 4.73
N HIS A 177 5.24 5.67 5.73
CA HIS A 177 5.15 5.29 7.12
C HIS A 177 4.20 6.22 7.88
N GLN A 178 3.28 5.66 8.66
CA GLN A 178 2.44 6.37 9.62
C GLN A 178 2.86 5.97 11.03
N GLN A 179 3.60 6.83 11.71
CA GLN A 179 4.02 6.59 13.09
C GLN A 179 2.82 6.48 14.03
N ASN A 180 1.83 7.35 13.83
CA ASN A 180 0.54 7.32 14.51
C ASN A 180 -0.49 8.16 13.72
N ALA A 181 -1.78 7.98 14.03
CA ALA A 181 -2.87 8.66 13.34
C ALA A 181 -2.79 10.19 13.44
N ALA A 182 -2.31 10.75 14.56
CA ALA A 182 -2.22 12.20 14.75
C ALA A 182 -1.12 12.85 13.90
N SER A 183 -0.04 12.13 13.61
CA SER A 183 1.03 12.59 12.71
C SER A 183 0.70 12.41 11.23
N GLY A 184 -0.26 11.53 10.92
CA GLY A 184 -0.61 11.17 9.54
C GLY A 184 0.50 10.40 8.82
N TRP A 185 0.32 10.24 7.51
CA TRP A 185 1.28 9.53 6.66
C TRP A 185 2.49 10.40 6.30
N GLY A 186 3.69 9.92 6.59
CA GLY A 186 4.96 10.51 6.15
C GLY A 186 5.09 10.54 4.62
N PRO A 187 6.16 11.17 4.08
CA PRO A 187 6.38 11.25 2.63
C PRO A 187 6.62 9.87 2.00
N VAL A 188 6.51 9.79 0.67
CA VAL A 188 6.93 8.61 -0.10
C VAL A 188 8.45 8.46 0.00
N GLN A 189 8.91 7.27 0.35
CA GLN A 189 10.33 6.91 0.48
C GLN A 189 10.63 5.70 -0.41
N SER A 190 11.87 5.59 -0.89
CA SER A 190 12.34 4.42 -1.62
C SER A 190 13.10 3.47 -0.70
N THR A 191 12.91 2.17 -0.88
CA THR A 191 13.73 1.11 -0.27
C THR A 191 15.05 0.86 -1.04
N GLY A 192 15.27 1.59 -2.15
CA GLY A 192 16.38 1.36 -3.07
C GLY A 192 15.96 0.66 -4.36
N THR A 193 16.94 0.45 -5.24
CA THR A 193 16.76 -0.17 -6.56
C THR A 193 17.16 -1.63 -6.53
N VAL A 194 16.37 -2.49 -7.16
CA VAL A 194 16.75 -3.88 -7.41
C VAL A 194 17.90 -3.94 -8.43
N PRO A 195 18.96 -4.72 -8.17
CA PRO A 195 20.03 -4.95 -9.13
C PRO A 195 19.54 -5.64 -10.41
N GLY A 196 20.02 -5.16 -11.56
CA GLY A 196 19.75 -5.77 -12.86
C GLY A 196 18.90 -4.89 -13.77
N GLN A 197 19.03 -5.12 -15.08
CA GLN A 197 18.23 -4.44 -16.09
C GLN A 197 16.85 -5.10 -16.20
N ASP A 198 15.82 -4.29 -16.45
CA ASP A 198 14.45 -4.71 -16.71
C ASP A 198 13.80 -5.59 -15.62
N VAL A 199 14.27 -5.43 -14.37
CA VAL A 199 13.61 -6.03 -13.21
C VAL A 199 12.45 -5.14 -12.80
N GLY A 200 11.27 -5.71 -12.64
CA GLY A 200 10.21 -5.03 -11.91
C GLY A 200 9.68 -5.94 -10.81
N LEU A 201 9.39 -5.36 -9.66
CA LEU A 201 8.78 -6.07 -8.54
C LEU A 201 7.27 -5.97 -8.62
N SER A 202 6.58 -7.03 -8.22
CA SER A 202 5.21 -6.95 -7.76
C SER A 202 5.14 -6.23 -6.40
N GLN A 203 3.94 -6.03 -5.87
CA GLN A 203 3.71 -5.75 -4.46
C GLN A 203 4.46 -6.78 -3.58
N PRO A 204 4.79 -6.45 -2.32
CA PRO A 204 5.41 -7.41 -1.42
C PRO A 204 4.61 -8.71 -1.35
N SER A 205 5.33 -9.82 -1.45
CA SER A 205 4.80 -11.17 -1.21
C SER A 205 4.75 -11.46 0.29
N THR A 206 5.75 -11.00 1.04
CA THR A 206 5.75 -10.99 2.50
C THR A 206 6.31 -9.68 3.04
N VAL A 207 5.80 -9.29 4.21
CA VAL A 207 6.38 -8.27 5.07
C VAL A 207 6.44 -8.89 6.46
N GLU A 208 7.63 -8.95 7.05
CA GLU A 208 7.88 -9.54 8.37
C GLU A 208 8.63 -8.54 9.23
N GLN A 209 8.27 -8.43 10.51
CA GLN A 209 9.10 -7.73 11.49
C GLN A 209 9.91 -8.75 12.29
N LEU A 210 11.22 -8.78 12.05
CA LEU A 210 12.18 -9.67 12.68
C LEU A 210 12.24 -9.45 14.20
N PRO A 211 12.70 -10.42 15.01
CA PRO A 211 12.74 -10.30 16.46
C PRO A 211 13.44 -9.03 16.99
N ASP A 212 14.46 -8.56 16.28
CA ASP A 212 15.23 -7.35 16.59
C ASP A 212 14.53 -6.03 16.21
N GLY A 213 13.31 -6.11 15.65
CA GLY A 213 12.49 -4.97 15.27
C GLY A 213 12.68 -4.50 13.83
N ARG A 214 13.64 -5.06 13.07
CA ARG A 214 13.84 -4.70 11.66
C ARG A 214 12.78 -5.35 10.78
N LEU A 215 12.40 -4.68 9.70
CA LEU A 215 11.56 -5.25 8.66
C LEU A 215 12.36 -6.06 7.64
N HIS A 216 11.78 -7.16 7.20
CA HIS A 216 12.22 -8.01 6.10
C HIS A 216 11.09 -8.16 5.09
N LEU A 217 11.35 -7.83 3.84
CA LEU A 217 10.39 -7.90 2.75
C LEU A 217 10.85 -8.92 1.72
N THR A 218 9.92 -9.69 1.18
CA THR A 218 10.12 -10.40 -0.08
C THR A 218 9.15 -9.90 -1.14
N ALA A 219 9.59 -9.85 -2.40
CA ALA A 219 8.75 -9.50 -3.53
C ALA A 219 9.14 -10.33 -4.75
N ARG A 220 8.14 -10.83 -5.48
CA ARG A 220 8.38 -11.52 -6.75
C ARG A 220 8.67 -10.50 -7.84
N GLU A 221 9.45 -10.89 -8.83
CA GLU A 221 9.45 -10.19 -10.11
C GLU A 221 8.08 -10.33 -10.79
N TRP A 222 7.54 -9.24 -11.32
CA TRP A 222 6.19 -9.25 -11.89
C TRP A 222 6.06 -10.16 -13.13
N ASN A 223 7.15 -10.37 -13.88
CA ASN A 223 7.18 -11.10 -15.16
C ASN A 223 8.06 -12.34 -15.18
N ARG A 224 8.68 -12.72 -14.05
CA ARG A 224 9.58 -13.88 -13.97
C ARG A 224 9.40 -14.63 -12.66
N ASP A 225 9.80 -15.89 -12.65
CA ASP A 225 9.78 -16.70 -11.44
C ASP A 225 11.06 -16.49 -10.61
N ARG A 226 11.23 -15.26 -10.13
CA ARG A 226 12.33 -14.85 -9.27
C ARG A 226 11.77 -14.07 -8.10
N THR A 227 12.32 -14.30 -6.92
CA THR A 227 11.95 -13.58 -5.70
C THR A 227 13.15 -12.80 -5.21
N TRP A 228 12.92 -11.56 -4.80
CA TRP A 228 13.91 -10.69 -4.19
C TRP A 228 13.56 -10.47 -2.73
N GLU A 229 14.59 -10.26 -1.92
CA GLU A 229 14.47 -9.92 -0.50
C GLU A 229 15.24 -8.65 -0.17
N ILE A 230 14.79 -7.94 0.87
CA ILE A 230 15.47 -6.78 1.43
C ILE A 230 15.20 -6.67 2.92
N TYR A 231 16.18 -6.14 3.64
CA TYR A 231 16.13 -5.95 5.09
C TYR A 231 16.35 -4.48 5.42
N GLN A 232 15.67 -3.99 6.46
CA GLN A 232 16.13 -2.79 7.13
C GLN A 232 17.53 -3.02 7.74
N THR A 233 18.32 -1.95 7.79
CA THR A 233 19.67 -1.96 8.43
C THR A 233 19.58 -1.74 9.94
N SER A 234 18.52 -1.07 10.40
CA SER A 234 18.15 -0.86 11.80
C SER A 234 16.64 -0.66 11.90
N PRO A 235 15.99 -0.93 13.05
CA PRO A 235 14.54 -0.75 13.20
C PRO A 235 14.12 0.68 12.88
N GLY A 236 13.15 0.86 11.99
CA GLY A 236 12.70 2.18 11.50
C GLY A 236 13.75 2.98 10.72
N GLY A 237 14.90 2.37 10.41
CA GLY A 237 16.01 2.99 9.72
C GLY A 237 16.00 2.79 8.21
N GLY A 238 17.17 2.96 7.59
CA GLY A 238 17.35 2.75 6.15
C GLY A 238 17.27 1.28 5.74
N TRP A 239 17.33 1.04 4.43
CA TRP A 239 17.26 -0.28 3.83
C TRP A 239 18.63 -0.74 3.31
N GLY A 240 18.90 -2.04 3.41
CA GLY A 240 20.05 -2.68 2.77
C GLY A 240 19.86 -2.82 1.26
N PRO A 241 20.80 -3.46 0.53
CA PRO A 241 20.59 -3.75 -0.88
C PRO A 241 19.56 -4.87 -1.08
N TRP A 242 18.76 -4.78 -2.14
CA TRP A 242 17.93 -5.89 -2.63
C TRP A 242 18.82 -7.07 -3.06
N GLN A 243 18.41 -8.28 -2.70
CA GLN A 243 19.14 -9.53 -2.99
C GLN A 243 18.21 -10.54 -3.64
N LEU A 244 18.72 -11.31 -4.60
CA LEU A 244 17.94 -12.39 -5.20
C LEU A 244 17.88 -13.55 -4.20
N VAL A 245 16.66 -13.99 -3.86
CA VAL A 245 16.46 -15.19 -3.04
C VAL A 245 16.96 -16.38 -3.84
N SER A 246 18.01 -17.03 -3.35
CA SER A 246 18.50 -18.26 -3.98
C SER A 246 17.46 -19.36 -3.78
N PRO A 247 17.14 -20.16 -4.82
CA PRO A 247 16.32 -21.34 -4.60
C PRO A 247 17.02 -22.21 -3.54
N PRO A 248 16.27 -22.88 -2.64
CA PRO A 248 16.88 -23.79 -1.69
C PRO A 248 17.73 -24.78 -2.49
N ALA A 249 18.99 -24.97 -2.09
CA ALA A 249 19.84 -25.98 -2.69
C ALA A 249 19.06 -27.29 -2.63
N THR A 250 18.64 -27.81 -3.79
CA THR A 250 17.99 -29.09 -3.88
C THR A 250 18.93 -30.07 -3.19
N ALA A 251 18.54 -30.56 -2.02
CA ALA A 251 19.29 -31.59 -1.33
C ALA A 251 19.39 -32.75 -2.32
N VAL A 252 20.57 -32.94 -2.92
CA VAL A 252 20.85 -34.16 -3.66
C VAL A 252 20.63 -35.27 -2.63
N PRO A 253 19.65 -36.17 -2.83
CA PRO A 253 19.48 -37.26 -1.88
C PRO A 253 20.81 -38.01 -1.80
N ALA A 254 21.40 -38.02 -0.61
CA ALA A 254 22.56 -38.85 -0.30
C ALA A 254 22.09 -40.32 -0.30
N SER A 255 21.90 -40.87 -1.48
CA SER A 255 21.56 -42.26 -1.70
C SER A 255 22.20 -42.67 -3.01
N LEU A 256 23.52 -42.90 -2.93
CA LEU A 256 24.32 -43.92 -3.66
C LEU A 256 25.81 -43.58 -3.55
N LEU A 257 26.32 -43.49 -2.33
CA LEU A 257 27.75 -43.66 -2.03
C LEU A 257 27.89 -44.66 -0.88
N ALA A 258 27.30 -45.85 -1.07
CA ALA A 258 27.53 -47.01 -0.21
C ALA A 258 27.38 -48.30 -1.03
N ALA A 259 28.18 -48.44 -2.09
CA ALA A 259 28.37 -49.71 -2.78
C ALA A 259 29.76 -49.78 -3.41
N ALA A 260 30.80 -49.49 -2.63
CA ALA A 260 32.18 -49.77 -3.03
C ALA A 260 33.10 -49.91 -1.82
N THR A 261 32.71 -50.67 -0.81
CA THR A 261 33.64 -51.17 0.23
C THR A 261 33.07 -52.38 0.95
N SER A 262 33.03 -53.53 0.27
CA SER A 262 33.32 -54.80 0.93
C SER A 262 34.20 -55.62 0.00
N ARG A 263 35.51 -55.58 0.27
CA ARG A 263 36.52 -56.46 -0.30
C ARG A 263 36.47 -57.83 0.40
N SER A 264 37.08 -58.79 -0.30
CA SER A 264 37.75 -60.04 0.15
C SER A 264 36.87 -61.21 0.53
#